data_AF-Q5BXB1-F1
#
_entry.id   AF-Q5BXB1-F1
#
_cell.length_a   1.000
_cell.length_b   1.000
_cell.length_c   1.000
_cell.angle_alpha   90.00
_cell.angle_beta   90.00
_cell.angle_gamma   90.00
#
_symmetry.space_group_name_H-M   'P 1'
#
loop_
_entity.id
_entity.type
_entity.pdbx_description
1 polymer ?
#
loop_
_entity_poly.entity_id
_entity_poly.type
_entity_poly.pdbx_seq_one_letter_code
_entity_poly.pdbx_strand_id
1 'polypeptide(L)'
;MFDGASQFTTISKLHFKIVLEPMSDNTLAFIYDLSSNGTFINGSKLGRGKKQPLNNNDEISVSLKHLKCFIFSDSTSARTLYPPEVTSRYTVSKHLGRGAFGEVKLVFDKEHCEKFAMKIVQKKHFPVVS
;
A
#
# COMPACT_ATOMS: atom_id res chain seq x y z
N MET A 1 -2.49 -12.92 -25.32
CA MET A 1 -1.52 -13.95 -24.87
C MET A 1 -0.52 -13.27 -23.97
N PHE A 2 -0.45 -13.68 -22.70
CA PHE A 2 0.49 -13.17 -21.71
C PHE A 2 1.66 -14.16 -21.62
N ASP A 3 2.73 -13.95 -22.38
CA ASP A 3 3.98 -14.68 -22.16
C ASP A 3 4.66 -14.14 -20.90
N GLY A 4 4.33 -14.77 -19.76
CA GLY A 4 4.73 -14.34 -18.42
C GLY A 4 6.24 -14.31 -18.19
N ALA A 5 7.05 -14.98 -19.02
CA ALA A 5 8.51 -15.01 -18.87
C ALA A 5 9.20 -13.70 -19.31
N SER A 6 8.60 -12.95 -20.24
CA SER A 6 9.26 -11.80 -20.87
C SER A 6 9.33 -10.54 -19.98
N GLN A 7 8.47 -10.41 -18.98
CA GLN A 7 8.41 -9.17 -18.17
C GLN A 7 9.41 -9.16 -17.01
N PHE A 8 9.91 -10.33 -16.59
CA PHE A 8 10.90 -10.41 -15.53
C PHE A 8 12.29 -9.99 -16.01
N THR A 9 12.59 -10.08 -17.30
CA THR A 9 13.88 -9.67 -17.88
C THR A 9 14.11 -8.17 -17.81
N THR A 10 13.04 -7.37 -17.70
CA THR A 10 13.14 -5.91 -17.57
C THR A 10 13.40 -5.47 -16.13
N ILE A 11 13.29 -6.37 -15.15
CA ILE A 11 13.50 -6.07 -13.74
C ILE A 11 14.99 -6.17 -13.42
N SER A 12 15.60 -5.05 -13.04
CA SER A 12 16.99 -5.03 -12.57
C SER A 12 17.21 -5.93 -11.34
N LYS A 13 18.38 -6.58 -11.26
CA LYS A 13 18.80 -7.42 -10.11
C LYS A 13 18.68 -6.69 -8.77
N LEU A 14 18.97 -5.38 -8.78
CA LEU A 14 18.73 -4.46 -7.68
C LEU A 14 17.84 -3.33 -8.21
N HIS A 15 16.52 -3.48 -8.04
CA HIS A 15 15.54 -2.59 -8.67
C HIS A 15 15.27 -1.34 -7.85
N PHE A 16 14.99 -1.51 -6.57
CA PHE A 16 14.81 -0.44 -5.62
C PHE A 16 15.20 -0.94 -4.23
N LYS A 17 15.35 -0.02 -3.28
CA LYS A 17 15.40 -0.35 -1.85
C LYS A 17 14.45 0.56 -1.08
N ILE A 18 13.86 0.01 -0.02
CA ILE A 18 13.09 0.77 0.95
C ILE A 18 13.94 0.83 2.22
N VAL A 19 14.09 2.03 2.78
CA VAL A 19 14.89 2.29 3.99
C VAL A 19 14.05 3.10 4.95
N LEU A 20 14.10 2.74 6.23
CA LEU A 20 13.56 3.55 7.31
C LEU A 20 14.62 4.56 7.73
N GLU A 21 14.32 5.85 7.60
CA GLU A 21 15.20 6.94 8.02
C GLU A 21 14.60 7.63 9.25
N PRO A 22 15.36 7.75 10.36
CA PRO A 22 14.93 8.54 11.51
C PRO A 22 14.90 10.03 11.14
N MET A 23 13.79 10.67 11.43
CA MET A 23 13.61 12.12 11.44
C MET A 23 13.53 12.60 12.89
N SER A 24 13.47 13.92 13.10
CA SER A 24 13.46 14.55 14.43
C SER A 24 12.52 13.87 15.43
N ASP A 25 11.30 13.53 14.99
CA ASP A 25 10.21 13.07 15.87
C ASP A 25 9.55 11.77 15.40
N ASN A 26 9.97 11.21 14.26
CA ASN A 26 9.38 9.99 13.72
C ASN A 26 10.35 9.25 12.79
N THR A 27 10.08 7.98 12.49
CA THR A 27 10.79 7.22 11.46
C THR A 27 9.95 7.22 10.18
N LEU A 28 10.54 7.63 9.05
CA LEU A 28 9.87 7.66 7.75
C LEU A 28 10.45 6.61 6.81
N ALA A 29 9.58 5.99 6.01
CA ALA A 29 10.01 5.09 4.95
C ALA A 29 10.35 5.89 3.68
N PHE A 30 11.52 5.63 3.12
CA PHE A 30 11.97 6.17 1.83
C PHE A 30 12.20 5.05 0.84
N ILE A 31 11.81 5.27 -0.41
CA ILE A 31 12.17 4.39 -1.53
C ILE A 31 13.22 5.04 -2.41
N TYR A 32 14.21 4.25 -2.82
CA TYR A 32 15.27 4.64 -3.73
C TYR A 32 15.14 3.83 -5.03
N ASP A 33 15.08 4.49 -6.18
CA ASP A 33 15.10 3.80 -7.48
C ASP A 33 16.54 3.46 -7.87
N LEU A 34 16.84 2.19 -8.06
CA LEU A 34 18.15 1.68 -8.48
C LEU A 34 18.10 1.06 -9.88
N SER A 35 16.91 1.04 -10.48
CA SER A 35 16.62 0.27 -11.68
C SER A 35 17.07 0.96 -12.96
N SER A 36 17.27 0.15 -14.00
CA SER A 36 17.52 0.63 -15.36
C SER A 36 16.24 1.12 -16.05
N ASN A 37 15.13 0.37 -15.88
CA ASN A 37 13.88 0.64 -16.60
C ASN A 37 12.91 1.53 -15.81
N GLY A 38 13.09 1.65 -14.50
CA GLY A 38 12.40 2.62 -13.65
C GLY A 38 11.52 1.97 -12.59
N THR A 39 11.48 2.64 -11.45
CA THR A 39 10.49 2.42 -10.40
C THR A 39 9.43 3.52 -10.50
N PHE A 40 8.14 3.16 -10.40
CA PHE A 40 7.03 4.12 -10.48
C PHE A 40 6.22 4.08 -9.19
N ILE A 41 5.92 5.24 -8.64
CA ILE A 41 5.07 5.40 -7.45
C ILE A 41 3.79 6.10 -7.87
N ASN A 42 2.64 5.45 -7.64
CA ASN A 42 1.33 5.92 -8.09
C ASN A 42 1.30 6.28 -9.59
N GLY A 43 2.06 5.54 -10.40
CA GLY A 43 2.18 5.76 -11.84
C GLY A 43 3.15 6.88 -12.27
N SER A 44 3.80 7.57 -11.34
CA SER A 44 4.84 8.57 -11.62
C SER A 44 6.23 7.95 -11.49
N LYS A 45 7.08 8.13 -12.51
CA LYS A 45 8.44 7.58 -12.51
C LYS A 45 9.30 8.29 -11.45
N LEU A 46 9.91 7.52 -10.55
CA LEU A 46 10.82 8.05 -9.53
C LEU A 46 12.13 8.50 -10.18
N GLY A 47 12.78 7.60 -10.94
CA GLY A 47 14.00 7.87 -11.69
C GLY A 47 15.26 7.41 -10.96
N ARG A 48 16.15 6.74 -11.70
CA ARG A 48 17.36 6.09 -11.16
C ARG A 48 18.21 7.05 -10.31
N GLY A 49 18.61 6.58 -9.14
CA GLY A 49 19.40 7.33 -8.15
C GLY A 49 18.58 8.29 -7.29
N LYS A 50 17.31 8.53 -7.61
CA LYS A 50 16.44 9.39 -6.81
C LYS A 50 15.76 8.62 -5.70
N LYS A 51 15.39 9.36 -4.65
CA LYS A 51 14.58 8.88 -3.54
C LYS A 51 13.38 9.77 -3.29
N GLN A 52 12.33 9.21 -2.69
CA GLN A 52 11.22 9.98 -2.15
C GLN A 52 10.60 9.28 -0.94
N PRO A 53 9.89 10.01 -0.05
CA PRO A 53 9.13 9.37 1.02
C PRO A 53 8.01 8.49 0.45
N LEU A 54 7.77 7.34 1.09
CA LEU A 54 6.63 6.48 0.82
C LEU A 54 5.50 6.77 1.79
N ASN A 55 4.32 7.03 1.26
CA ASN A 55 3.10 7.20 2.04
C ASN A 55 2.32 5.90 2.10
N ASN A 56 1.56 5.73 3.17
CA ASN A 56 0.67 4.59 3.32
C ASN A 56 -0.25 4.46 2.08
N ASN A 57 -0.30 3.26 1.51
CA ASN A 57 -1.02 2.88 0.28
C ASN A 57 -0.41 3.30 -1.05
N ASP A 58 0.83 3.80 -1.07
CA ASP A 58 1.52 4.06 -2.34
C ASP A 58 1.64 2.78 -3.16
N GLU A 59 1.19 2.85 -4.42
CA GLU A 59 1.29 1.76 -5.39
C GLU A 59 2.66 1.80 -6.08
N ILE A 60 3.42 0.72 -5.96
CA ILE A 60 4.76 0.60 -6.56
C ILE A 60 4.68 -0.31 -7.79
N SER A 61 5.10 0.24 -8.93
CA SER A 61 5.23 -0.50 -10.19
C SER A 61 6.70 -0.56 -10.62
N VAL A 62 7.10 -1.67 -11.23
CA VAL A 62 8.49 -1.93 -11.63
C VAL A 62 8.61 -2.07 -13.15
N SER A 63 9.65 -1.50 -13.75
CA SER A 63 9.93 -1.49 -15.19
C SER A 63 8.90 -0.77 -16.08
N LEU A 64 7.62 -1.10 -15.93
CA LEU A 64 6.50 -0.55 -16.67
C LEU A 64 5.53 0.13 -15.70
N LYS A 65 5.01 1.29 -16.08
CA LYS A 65 4.05 2.08 -15.27
C LYS A 65 2.81 1.29 -14.82
N HIS A 66 2.38 0.30 -15.59
CA HIS A 66 1.18 -0.50 -15.32
C HIS A 66 1.49 -1.85 -14.65
N LEU A 67 2.76 -2.24 -14.53
CA LEU A 67 3.17 -3.47 -13.84
C LEU A 67 3.21 -3.23 -12.33
N LYS A 68 2.01 -3.12 -11.74
CA LYS A 68 1.82 -2.90 -10.30
C LYS A 68 2.21 -4.16 -9.55
N CYS A 69 3.25 -4.07 -8.73
CA CYS A 69 3.78 -5.22 -7.98
C CYS A 69 3.53 -5.12 -6.48
N PHE A 70 3.57 -3.90 -5.92
CA PHE A 70 3.44 -3.72 -4.48
C PHE A 70 2.49 -2.58 -4.11
N ILE A 71 1.92 -2.67 -2.92
CA ILE A 71 1.28 -1.55 -2.22
C ILE A 71 2.03 -1.40 -0.91
N PHE A 72 2.58 -0.21 -0.66
CA PHE A 72 3.24 0.06 0.62
C PHE A 72 2.20 0.24 1.72
N SER A 73 2.41 -0.36 2.88
CA SER A 73 1.54 -0.17 4.04
C SER A 73 2.36 0.20 5.27
N ASP A 74 2.08 1.38 5.82
CA ASP A 74 2.62 1.78 7.12
C ASP A 74 1.74 1.22 8.24
N SER A 75 2.18 0.09 8.78
CA SER A 75 1.49 -0.63 9.85
C SER A 75 1.34 0.15 11.17
N THR A 76 2.11 1.22 11.36
CA THR A 76 2.10 2.02 12.60
C THR A 76 0.79 2.78 12.73
N SER A 77 0.33 3.37 11.63
CA SER A 77 -0.92 4.16 11.59
C SER A 77 -2.19 3.29 11.69
N ALA A 78 -2.20 2.10 11.07
CA ALA A 78 -3.38 1.25 11.06
C ALA A 78 -3.67 0.61 12.44
N ARG A 79 -2.63 0.23 13.20
CA ARG A 79 -2.77 -0.38 14.54
C ARG A 79 -3.43 0.54 15.56
N THR A 80 -3.27 1.85 15.43
CA THR A 80 -3.89 2.83 16.34
C THR A 80 -5.30 3.24 15.88
N LEU A 81 -5.60 3.12 14.59
CA LEU A 81 -6.87 3.58 14.00
C LEU A 81 -7.99 2.52 13.99
N TYR A 82 -7.64 1.23 13.99
CA TYR A 82 -8.62 0.14 13.86
C TYR A 82 -8.45 -0.92 14.96
N PRO A 83 -9.52 -1.67 15.29
CA PRO A 83 -9.47 -2.70 16.34
C PRO A 83 -8.38 -3.76 16.10
N PRO A 84 -7.74 -4.30 17.16
CA PRO A 84 -6.76 -5.37 17.06
C PRO A 84 -7.25 -6.61 16.30
N GLU A 85 -8.54 -6.94 16.42
CA GLU A 85 -9.17 -8.07 15.75
C GLU A 85 -9.15 -7.91 14.22
N VAL A 86 -9.23 -6.66 13.74
CA VAL A 86 -9.11 -6.32 12.32
C VAL A 86 -7.63 -6.28 11.93
N THR A 87 -6.82 -5.52 12.67
CA THR A 87 -5.42 -5.26 12.30
C THR A 87 -4.50 -6.46 12.50
N SER A 88 -4.91 -7.49 13.24
CA SER A 88 -4.20 -8.76 13.34
C SER A 88 -4.31 -9.58 12.05
N ARG A 89 -5.51 -9.69 11.47
CA ARG A 89 -5.78 -10.51 10.27
C ARG A 89 -5.65 -9.77 8.96
N TYR A 90 -5.94 -8.47 8.94
CA TYR A 90 -6.02 -7.68 7.73
C TYR A 90 -5.05 -6.50 7.75
N THR A 91 -4.51 -6.20 6.58
CA THR A 91 -3.83 -4.93 6.29
C THR A 91 -4.84 -3.96 5.68
N VAL A 92 -5.18 -2.90 6.42
CA VAL A 92 -6.14 -1.89 5.95
C VAL A 92 -5.45 -0.95 4.97
N SER A 93 -6.03 -0.83 3.77
CA SER A 93 -5.48 -0.06 2.66
C SER A 93 -6.34 1.18 2.32
N LYS A 94 -6.42 1.54 1.04
CA LYS A 94 -7.06 2.77 0.56
C LYS A 94 -8.58 2.78 0.74
N HIS A 95 -9.14 3.98 0.85
CA HIS A 95 -10.59 4.21 0.82
C HIS A 95 -11.16 3.87 -0.56
N LEU A 96 -12.25 3.10 -0.58
CA LEU A 96 -12.96 2.69 -1.79
C LEU A 96 -14.22 3.52 -2.03
N GLY A 97 -14.86 4.02 -0.98
CA GLY A 97 -16.08 4.80 -1.11
C GLY A 97 -16.81 5.01 0.21
N ARG A 98 -17.82 5.87 0.20
CA ARG A 98 -18.68 6.14 1.35
C ARG A 98 -20.13 5.89 0.96
N GLY A 99 -20.85 5.15 1.79
CA GLY A 99 -22.28 4.94 1.68
C GLY A 99 -23.05 5.63 2.80
N ALA A 100 -24.37 5.46 2.80
CA ALA A 100 -25.26 6.07 3.80
C ALA A 100 -24.87 5.75 5.26
N PHE A 101 -24.33 4.55 5.50
CA PHE A 101 -24.06 4.05 6.85
C PHE A 101 -22.58 4.10 7.27
N GLY A 102 -21.70 4.68 6.44
CA GLY A 102 -20.28 4.80 6.75
C GLY A 102 -19.37 4.63 5.54
N GLU A 103 -18.11 4.29 5.79
CA GLU A 103 -17.06 4.21 4.78
C GLU A 103 -16.70 2.76 4.41
N VAL A 104 -16.09 2.58 3.25
CA VAL A 104 -15.61 1.31 2.72
C VAL A 104 -14.12 1.46 2.41
N LYS A 105 -13.30 0.52 2.90
CA LYS A 105 -11.85 0.48 2.63
C LYS A 105 -11.46 -0.84 1.99
N LEU A 106 -10.45 -0.81 1.13
CA LEU A 106 -9.77 -2.00 0.65
C LEU A 106 -8.98 -2.59 1.81
N VAL A 107 -9.06 -3.89 2.00
CA VAL A 107 -8.22 -4.61 2.96
C VAL A 107 -7.60 -5.82 2.28
N PHE A 108 -6.43 -6.22 2.77
CA PHE A 108 -5.74 -7.43 2.33
C PHE A 108 -5.68 -8.40 3.49
N ASP A 109 -6.11 -9.64 3.27
CA ASP A 109 -5.84 -10.72 4.20
C ASP A 109 -4.33 -10.96 4.30
N LYS A 110 -3.80 -11.12 5.52
CA LYS A 110 -2.35 -11.27 5.72
C LYS A 110 -1.83 -12.67 5.45
N GLU A 111 -2.68 -13.69 5.47
CA GLU A 111 -2.29 -15.07 5.21
C GLU A 111 -2.17 -15.34 3.71
N HIS A 112 -3.18 -14.91 2.93
CA HIS A 112 -3.30 -15.24 1.51
C HIS A 112 -3.11 -14.04 0.58
N CYS A 113 -2.91 -12.82 1.13
CA CYS A 113 -2.82 -11.58 0.36
C CYS A 113 -4.05 -11.30 -0.52
N GLU A 114 -5.20 -11.85 -0.16
CA GLU A 114 -6.46 -11.67 -0.89
C GLU A 114 -7.12 -10.32 -0.60
N LYS A 115 -7.80 -9.75 -1.60
CA LYS A 115 -8.42 -8.42 -1.53
C LYS A 115 -9.87 -8.53 -1.09
N PHE A 116 -10.25 -7.74 -0.07
CA PHE A 116 -11.62 -7.60 0.39
C PHE A 116 -12.02 -6.13 0.55
N ALA A 117 -13.33 -5.88 0.62
CA ALA A 117 -13.89 -4.58 0.99
C ALA A 117 -14.40 -4.63 2.43
N MET A 118 -13.82 -3.81 3.31
CA MET A 118 -14.25 -3.65 4.70
C MET A 118 -15.18 -2.45 4.81
N LYS A 119 -16.43 -2.69 5.21
CA LYS A 119 -17.41 -1.62 5.51
C LYS A 119 -17.35 -1.25 6.99
N ILE A 120 -17.05 0.01 7.27
CA ILE A 120 -17.01 0.57 8.63
C ILE A 120 -18.35 1.27 8.87
N VAL A 121 -19.15 0.74 9.79
CA VAL A 121 -20.49 1.24 10.11
C VAL A 121 -20.45 2.14 11.36
N GLN A 122 -21.00 3.35 11.25
CA GLN A 122 -21.05 4.27 12.39
C GLN A 122 -22.24 3.94 13.32
N LYS A 123 -21.95 3.46 14.53
CA LYS A 123 -22.96 3.06 15.52
C LYS A 123 -23.93 4.19 15.92
N LYS A 124 -23.55 5.47 15.78
CA LYS A 124 -24.40 6.62 16.16
C LYS A 124 -25.72 6.72 15.37
N HIS A 125 -25.86 6.03 14.24
CA HIS A 125 -27.10 5.99 13.45
C HIS A 125 -28.06 4.87 13.89
N PHE A 126 -27.68 4.04 14.86
CA PHE A 126 -28.52 3.00 15.42
C PHE A 126 -28.70 3.29 16.91
N PRO A 127 -29.87 3.79 17.35
CA PRO A 127 -30.14 3.88 18.77
C PRO A 127 -29.99 2.48 19.37
N VAL A 128 -29.11 2.36 20.36
CA VAL A 128 -29.02 1.14 21.16
C VAL A 128 -30.31 1.11 21.97
N VAL A 129 -31.24 0.25 21.59
CA VAL A 129 -32.43 -0.02 22.39
C VAL A 129 -31.93 -0.75 23.64
N SER A 130 -31.89 -0.04 24.76
CA SER A 130 -31.67 -0.58 26.10
C SER A 130 -32.94 -1.25 26.63
#